data_AF-A0AAZ1XB48-F1
#
_entry.id   AF-A0AAZ1XB48-F1
#
_cell.length_a   1.000
_cell.length_b   1.000
_cell.length_c   1.000
_cell.angle_alpha   90.00
_cell.angle_beta   90.00
_cell.angle_gamma   90.00
#
_symmetry.space_group_name_H-M   'P 1'
#
loop_
_entity.id
_entity.type
_entity.pdbx_description
1 polymer ?
#
loop_
_entity_poly.entity_id
_entity_poly.type
_entity_poly.pdbx_seq_one_letter_code
_entity_poly.pdbx_strand_id
1 'polypeptide(L)'
;VLVYLSKPAESFMELMSVLKEYGSYLGYKLNVQKTQVLSSFYSAPPPRPSQKNLRSKYKLGWDKKTIKYLGINLSMDIASLEEINYSPLKKDIMAITRRWLNEDTLTINEWIDVIYTIFVMERITFQAKVAGRLN
;
A
#
# COMPACT_ATOMS: atom_id res chain seq x y z
N VAL A 1 -4.95 4.88 -12.53
CA VAL A 1 -6.09 5.79 -12.83
C VAL A 1 -7.18 5.52 -11.82
N LEU A 2 -7.82 6.57 -11.29
CA LEU A 2 -9.00 6.48 -10.43
C LEU A 2 -10.21 6.96 -11.23
N VAL A 3 -11.30 6.19 -11.22
CA VAL A 3 -12.51 6.47 -12.02
C VAL A 3 -13.73 6.36 -11.12
N TYR A 4 -14.65 7.31 -11.26
CA TYR A 4 -15.97 7.28 -10.61
C TYR A 4 -17.03 6.88 -11.63
N LEU A 5 -17.94 5.97 -11.23
CA LEU A 5 -19.02 5.46 -12.07
C LEU A 5 -20.37 5.75 -11.41
N SER A 6 -21.18 6.61 -12.01
CA SER A 6 -22.51 6.94 -11.48
C SER A 6 -23.49 5.77 -11.57
N LYS A 7 -23.41 4.95 -12.63
CA LYS A 7 -24.25 3.76 -12.86
C LYS A 7 -23.39 2.49 -12.85
N PRO A 8 -23.03 1.95 -11.68
CA PRO A 8 -22.02 0.89 -11.60
C PRO A 8 -22.37 -0.35 -12.43
N ALA A 9 -23.63 -0.81 -12.43
CA ALA A 9 -24.03 -2.02 -13.15
C ALA A 9 -23.77 -1.97 -14.67
N GLU A 10 -24.07 -0.82 -15.30
CA GLU A 10 -23.94 -0.63 -16.75
C GLU A 10 -22.55 -0.13 -17.10
N SER A 11 -22.11 0.96 -16.45
CA SER A 11 -20.86 1.65 -16.80
C SER A 11 -19.62 0.83 -16.49
N PHE A 12 -19.65 -0.09 -15.51
CA PHE A 12 -18.50 -0.93 -15.21
C PHE A 12 -18.21 -1.93 -16.34
N MET A 13 -19.24 -2.53 -16.92
CA MET A 13 -19.08 -3.46 -18.04
C MET A 13 -18.49 -2.76 -19.25
N GLU A 14 -19.01 -1.58 -19.56
CA GLU A 14 -18.53 -0.75 -20.66
C GLU A 14 -17.06 -0.34 -20.45
N LEU A 15 -16.72 0.17 -19.25
CA LEU A 15 -15.36 0.54 -18.89
C LEU A 15 -14.38 -0.64 -19.09
N MET A 16 -14.75 -1.84 -18.66
CA MET A 16 -13.90 -3.02 -18.81
C MET A 16 -13.76 -3.46 -20.28
N SER A 17 -14.75 -3.21 -21.12
CA SER A 17 -14.67 -3.44 -22.57
C SER A 17 -13.68 -2.47 -23.22
N VAL A 18 -13.87 -1.16 -22.98
CA VAL A 18 -13.01 -0.10 -23.50
C VAL A 18 -11.56 -0.29 -23.05
N LEU A 19 -11.31 -0.58 -21.77
CA LEU A 19 -9.95 -0.83 -21.26
C LEU A 19 -9.29 -2.05 -21.92
N LYS A 20 -10.07 -3.07 -22.28
CA LYS A 20 -9.55 -4.26 -22.96
C LYS A 20 -9.21 -3.96 -24.43
N GLU A 21 -10.07 -3.22 -25.11
CA GLU A 21 -9.89 -2.79 -26.50
C GLU A 21 -8.67 -1.88 -26.65
N TYR A 22 -8.63 -0.77 -25.89
CA TYR A 22 -7.47 0.13 -25.88
C TYR A 22 -6.20 -0.57 -25.41
N GLY A 23 -6.30 -1.45 -24.41
CA GLY A 23 -5.19 -2.29 -23.99
C GLY A 23 -4.64 -3.13 -25.14
N SER A 24 -5.52 -3.72 -25.95
CA SER A 24 -5.10 -4.53 -27.11
C SER A 24 -4.40 -3.71 -28.19
N TYR A 25 -4.84 -2.48 -28.46
CA TYR A 25 -4.18 -1.59 -29.43
C TYR A 25 -2.79 -1.16 -28.99
N LEU A 26 -2.57 -1.01 -27.69
CA LEU A 26 -1.30 -0.57 -27.11
C LEU A 26 -0.42 -1.74 -26.63
N GLY A 27 -0.87 -2.99 -26.76
CA GLY A 27 -0.17 -4.17 -26.23
C GLY A 27 -0.18 -4.30 -24.71
N TYR A 28 -1.02 -3.53 -24.00
CA TYR A 28 -1.16 -3.60 -22.54
C TYR A 28 -2.27 -4.55 -22.11
N LYS A 29 -2.03 -5.27 -21.00
CA LYS A 29 -3.03 -6.16 -20.37
C LYS A 29 -3.42 -5.64 -19.00
N LEU A 30 -4.72 -5.47 -18.77
CA LEU A 30 -5.26 -5.08 -17.48
C LEU A 30 -4.97 -6.15 -16.42
N ASN A 31 -4.39 -5.73 -15.29
CA ASN A 31 -4.15 -6.61 -14.15
C ASN A 31 -5.38 -6.66 -13.23
N VAL A 32 -6.28 -7.60 -13.51
CA VAL A 32 -7.52 -7.81 -12.75
C VAL A 32 -7.24 -8.05 -11.25
N GLN A 33 -6.16 -8.73 -10.88
CA GLN A 33 -5.85 -8.99 -9.47
C GLN A 33 -5.46 -7.72 -8.70
N LYS A 34 -4.82 -6.75 -9.37
CA LYS A 34 -4.46 -5.45 -8.79
C LYS A 34 -5.60 -4.43 -8.85
N THR A 35 -6.56 -4.62 -9.76
CA THR A 35 -7.73 -3.75 -9.85
C THR A 35 -8.59 -3.86 -8.59
N GLN A 36 -8.95 -2.72 -8.03
CA GLN A 36 -9.78 -2.62 -6.84
C GLN A 36 -11.04 -1.81 -7.15
N VAL A 37 -12.15 -2.19 -6.51
CA VAL A 37 -13.44 -1.53 -6.66
C VAL A 37 -13.94 -1.18 -5.27
N LEU A 38 -14.39 0.06 -5.10
CA LEU A 38 -15.03 0.54 -3.88
C LEU A 38 -16.48 0.88 -4.23
N SER A 39 -17.43 0.03 -3.82
CA SER A 39 -18.84 0.28 -4.11
C SER A 39 -19.75 -0.51 -3.17
N SER A 40 -20.69 0.19 -2.54
CA SER A 40 -21.75 -0.42 -1.73
C SER A 40 -22.73 -1.24 -2.58
N PHE A 41 -22.86 -0.93 -3.87
CA PHE A 41 -23.73 -1.66 -4.79
C PHE A 41 -23.32 -3.13 -4.85
N TYR A 42 -22.03 -3.41 -5.00
CA TYR A 42 -21.56 -4.79 -5.17
C TYR A 42 -21.46 -5.56 -3.85
N SER A 43 -21.30 -4.91 -2.71
CA SER A 43 -21.01 -5.56 -1.41
C SER A 43 -22.24 -6.06 -0.62
N ALA A 44 -23.47 -5.86 -1.11
CA ALA A 44 -24.70 -6.20 -0.37
C ALA A 44 -25.17 -7.67 -0.60
N PRO A 45 -25.40 -8.48 0.46
CA PRO A 45 -26.05 -9.78 0.35
C PRO A 45 -27.60 -9.68 0.41
N PRO A 46 -28.36 -10.51 -0.34
CA PRO A 46 -27.91 -11.41 -1.39
C PRO A 46 -27.62 -10.68 -2.71
N PRO A 47 -26.61 -11.12 -3.50
CA PRO A 47 -26.24 -10.46 -4.74
C PRO A 47 -27.37 -10.56 -5.77
N ARG A 48 -27.69 -9.44 -6.42
CA ARG A 48 -28.66 -9.39 -7.52
C ARG A 48 -28.16 -10.21 -8.71
N PRO A 49 -29.05 -10.73 -9.59
CA PRO A 49 -28.63 -11.52 -10.76
C PRO A 49 -27.56 -10.84 -11.63
N SER A 50 -27.67 -9.52 -11.84
CA SER A 50 -26.69 -8.73 -12.59
C SER A 50 -25.30 -8.68 -11.93
N GLN A 51 -25.24 -8.73 -10.60
CA GLN A 51 -24.00 -8.73 -9.83
C GLN A 51 -23.34 -10.11 -9.83
N LYS A 52 -24.15 -11.19 -9.82
CA LYS A 52 -23.63 -12.57 -9.90
C LYS A 52 -22.86 -12.81 -11.19
N ASN A 53 -23.38 -12.31 -12.32
CA ASN A 53 -22.71 -12.39 -13.62
C ASN A 53 -21.39 -11.60 -13.66
N LEU A 54 -21.36 -10.43 -13.02
CA LEU A 54 -20.14 -9.61 -12.92
C LEU A 54 -19.07 -10.28 -12.06
N ARG A 55 -19.47 -10.84 -10.91
CA ARG A 55 -18.58 -11.55 -9.98
C ARG A 55 -18.00 -12.82 -10.59
N SER A 56 -18.77 -13.55 -11.39
CA SER A 56 -18.26 -14.73 -12.10
C SER A 56 -17.29 -14.36 -13.23
N LYS A 57 -17.57 -13.28 -13.95
CA LYS A 57 -16.73 -12.80 -15.07
C LYS A 57 -15.41 -12.17 -14.60
N TYR A 58 -15.44 -11.36 -13.54
CA TYR A 58 -14.25 -10.69 -13.00
C TYR A 58 -14.03 -11.09 -11.54
N LYS A 59 -12.94 -11.81 -11.30
CA LYS A 59 -12.49 -12.22 -9.96
C LYS A 59 -11.81 -11.05 -9.22
N LEU A 60 -12.57 -10.00 -8.97
CA LEU A 60 -12.14 -8.82 -8.21
C LEU A 60 -12.48 -8.98 -6.73
N GLY A 61 -11.79 -8.22 -5.88
CA GLY A 61 -12.16 -8.06 -4.47
C GLY A 61 -13.39 -7.15 -4.34
N TRP A 62 -14.57 -7.65 -4.73
CA TRP A 62 -15.82 -6.89 -4.75
C TRP A 62 -16.31 -6.44 -3.38
N ASP A 63 -15.97 -7.19 -2.34
CA ASP A 63 -16.43 -6.98 -0.96
C ASP A 63 -15.48 -6.10 -0.13
N LYS A 64 -14.59 -5.37 -0.80
CA LYS A 64 -13.64 -4.48 -0.11
C LYS A 64 -14.34 -3.24 0.43
N LYS A 65 -14.14 -2.99 1.73
CA LYS A 65 -14.57 -1.75 2.40
C LYS A 65 -13.64 -0.57 2.12
N THR A 66 -12.38 -0.87 1.75
CA THR A 66 -11.35 0.12 1.47
C THR A 66 -10.56 -0.24 0.22
N ILE A 67 -10.04 0.76 -0.47
CA ILE A 67 -9.11 0.61 -1.60
C ILE A 67 -7.88 1.47 -1.37
N LYS A 68 -6.74 1.10 -1.94
CA LYS A 68 -5.49 1.86 -1.80
C LYS A 68 -5.16 2.58 -3.09
N TYR A 69 -4.91 3.89 -3.02
CA TYR A 69 -4.49 4.72 -4.14
C TYR A 69 -3.36 5.65 -3.72
N LEU A 70 -2.21 5.57 -4.42
CA LEU A 70 -1.02 6.39 -4.16
C LEU A 70 -0.57 6.40 -2.68
N GLY A 71 -0.71 5.27 -1.98
CA GLY A 71 -0.34 5.16 -0.58
C GLY A 71 -1.48 5.45 0.41
N ILE A 72 -2.55 6.10 -0.04
CA ILE A 72 -3.70 6.49 0.78
C ILE A 72 -4.80 5.43 0.67
N ASN A 73 -5.38 5.04 1.80
CA ASN A 73 -6.55 4.18 1.86
C ASN A 73 -7.82 5.02 1.75
N LEU A 74 -8.63 4.73 0.74
CA LEU A 74 -9.94 5.34 0.52
C LEU A 74 -11.03 4.42 1.08
N SER A 75 -12.01 5.02 1.76
CA SER A 75 -13.19 4.38 2.33
C SER A 75 -14.43 5.10 1.83
N MET A 76 -15.58 4.42 1.79
CA MET A 76 -16.87 5.07 1.53
C MET A 76 -17.31 5.95 2.69
N ASP A 77 -16.90 5.59 3.91
CA ASP A 77 -17.13 6.40 5.09
C ASP A 77 -16.03 7.46 5.19
N ILE A 78 -16.40 8.71 4.86
CA ILE A 78 -15.51 9.86 4.88
C ILE A 78 -15.00 10.13 6.30
N ALA A 79 -15.81 9.88 7.33
CA ALA A 79 -15.41 10.09 8.71
C ALA A 79 -14.26 9.14 9.11
N SER A 80 -14.26 7.92 8.58
CA SER A 80 -13.19 6.93 8.84
C SER A 80 -11.86 7.24 8.12
N LEU A 81 -11.83 8.13 7.11
CA LEU A 81 -10.62 8.36 6.31
C LEU A 81 -9.44 8.87 7.14
N GLU A 82 -9.72 9.77 8.10
CA GLU A 82 -8.70 10.38 8.94
C GLU A 82 -8.06 9.33 9.84
N GLU A 83 -8.87 8.56 10.55
CA GLU A 83 -8.40 7.48 11.41
C GLU A 83 -7.62 6.41 10.63
N ILE A 84 -8.16 5.94 9.51
CA ILE A 84 -7.53 4.86 8.71
C ILE A 84 -6.13 5.25 8.21
N ASN A 85 -5.93 6.51 7.81
CA ASN A 85 -4.67 6.95 7.21
C ASN A 85 -3.69 7.55 8.22
N TYR A 86 -4.18 8.32 9.20
CA TYR A 86 -3.31 9.06 10.11
C TYR A 86 -3.06 8.34 11.44
N SER A 87 -3.88 7.36 11.84
CA SER A 87 -3.65 6.62 13.09
C SER A 87 -2.26 5.98 13.18
N PRO A 88 -1.74 5.29 12.13
CA PRO A 88 -0.37 4.78 12.15
C PRO A 88 0.68 5.90 12.27
N LEU A 89 0.53 6.97 11.48
CA LEU A 89 1.44 8.10 11.51
C LEU A 89 1.49 8.80 12.88
N LYS A 90 0.32 8.97 13.52
CA LYS A 90 0.24 9.53 14.88
C LYS A 90 0.99 8.65 15.88
N LYS A 91 0.86 7.32 15.78
CA LYS A 91 1.61 6.38 16.64
C LYS A 91 3.11 6.50 16.43
N ASP A 92 3.56 6.61 15.18
CA ASP A 92 4.98 6.76 14.85
C ASP A 92 5.54 8.07 15.41
N ILE A 93 4.82 9.18 15.22
CA ILE A 93 5.19 10.49 15.79
C ILE A 93 5.26 10.41 17.32
N MET A 94 4.28 9.79 17.98
CA MET A 94 4.27 9.61 19.44
C MET A 94 5.43 8.74 19.92
N ALA A 95 5.75 7.65 19.21
CA ALA A 95 6.86 6.77 19.55
C ALA A 95 8.20 7.50 19.42
N ILE A 96 8.38 8.27 18.34
CA ILE A 96 9.56 9.12 18.15
C ILE A 96 9.63 10.16 19.26
N THR A 97 8.55 10.88 19.55
CA THR A 97 8.53 11.91 20.60
C THR A 97 8.89 11.33 21.96
N ARG A 98 8.36 10.15 22.33
CA ARG A 98 8.74 9.45 23.56
C ARG A 98 10.21 9.07 23.59
N ARG A 99 10.76 8.58 22.48
CA ARG A 99 12.20 8.26 22.38
C ARG A 99 13.06 9.51 22.54
N TRP A 100 12.61 10.67 22.08
CA TRP A 100 13.33 11.93 22.23
C TRP A 100 13.19 12.52 23.64
N LEU A 101 12.06 12.27 24.31
CA LEU A 101 11.80 12.71 25.68
C LEU A 101 12.54 11.83 26.70
N ASN A 102 12.73 10.55 26.38
CA ASN A 102 13.64 9.69 27.12
C ASN A 102 15.06 10.16 26.79
N GLU A 103 15.64 10.94 27.71
CA GLU A 103 17.08 11.22 27.77
C GLU A 103 17.88 9.95 28.09
N ASP A 104 17.60 8.83 27.43
CA ASP A 104 18.49 7.68 27.44
C ASP A 104 19.69 8.05 26.55
N THR A 105 20.45 9.04 27.01
CA THR A 105 21.79 9.29 26.54
C THR A 105 22.54 8.00 26.81
N LEU A 106 23.08 7.39 25.75
CA LEU A 106 24.02 6.29 25.90
C LEU A 106 25.03 6.72 26.97
N THR A 107 25.26 5.85 27.94
CA THR A 107 26.35 6.03 28.90
C THR A 107 27.66 6.13 28.12
N ILE A 108 28.69 6.73 28.72
CA ILE A 108 30.01 6.83 28.08
C ILE A 108 30.51 5.45 27.61
N ASN A 109 30.21 4.38 28.36
CA ASN A 109 30.58 3.01 27.99
C ASN A 109 29.84 2.53 26.74
N GLU A 110 28.53 2.77 26.65
CA GLU A 110 27.75 2.41 25.47
C GLU A 110 28.18 3.22 24.23
N TRP A 111 28.56 4.50 24.42
CA TRP A 111 29.18 5.30 23.36
C TRP A 111 30.52 4.73 22.88
N ILE A 112 31.37 4.31 23.82
CA ILE A 112 32.66 3.66 23.50
C ILE A 112 32.41 2.37 22.72
N ASP A 113 31.44 1.55 23.12
CA ASP A 113 31.11 0.30 22.44
C ASP A 113 30.58 0.54 21.01
N VAL A 114 29.74 1.56 20.82
CA VAL A 114 29.26 1.97 19.48
C VAL A 114 30.41 2.43 18.60
N ILE A 115 31.29 3.30 19.11
CA ILE A 115 32.45 3.81 18.36
C ILE A 115 33.41 2.66 18.02
N TYR A 116 33.68 1.76 18.97
CA TYR A 116 34.54 0.60 18.73
C TYR A 116 33.93 -0.34 17.68
N THR A 117 32.62 -0.55 17.73
CA THR A 117 31.89 -1.35 16.74
C THR A 117 32.00 -0.73 15.34
N ILE A 118 31.80 0.58 15.21
CA ILE A 118 31.97 1.30 13.95
C ILE A 118 33.40 1.14 13.43
N PHE A 119 34.41 1.39 14.27
CA PHE A 119 35.82 1.24 13.91
C PHE A 119 36.17 -0.17 13.43
N VAL A 120 35.69 -1.20 14.12
CA VAL A 120 35.92 -2.61 13.73
C VAL A 120 35.26 -2.91 12.40
N MET A 121 34.02 -2.46 12.18
CA MET A 121 33.31 -2.65 10.91
C MET A 121 34.01 -1.92 9.76
N GLU A 122 34.49 -0.70 9.97
CA GLU A 122 35.26 0.04 8.97
C GLU A 122 36.58 -0.65 8.65
N ARG A 123 37.30 -1.14 9.66
CA ARG A 123 38.55 -1.88 9.47
C ARG A 123 38.32 -3.17 8.69
N ILE A 124 37.28 -3.94 9.03
CA ILE A 124 36.91 -5.16 8.30
C ILE A 124 36.54 -4.82 6.85
N THR A 125 35.72 -3.79 6.65
CA THR A 125 35.31 -3.33 5.30
C THR A 125 36.52 -2.90 4.47
N PHE A 126 37.45 -2.13 5.05
CA PHE A 126 38.69 -1.72 4.40
C PHE A 126 39.55 -2.92 4.01
N GLN A 127 39.79 -3.86 4.94
CA GLN A 127 40.55 -5.07 4.66
C GLN A 127 39.89 -5.93 3.58
N ALA A 128 38.57 -6.04 3.58
CA ALA A 128 37.83 -6.76 2.55
C ALA A 128 37.94 -6.09 1.17
N LYS A 129 37.95 -4.75 1.10
CA LYS A 129 38.23 -4.00 -0.15
C LYS A 129 39.66 -4.21 -0.63
N VAL A 130 40.66 -4.12 0.25
CA VAL A 130 42.07 -4.36 -0.08
C VAL A 130 42.29 -5.80 -0.57
N ALA A 131 41.60 -6.76 0.04
CA ALA A 131 41.65 -8.17 -0.37
C ALA A 131 40.82 -8.50 -1.63
N GLY A 132 40.18 -7.51 -2.27
CA GLY A 132 39.35 -7.71 -3.47
C GLY A 132 38.06 -8.51 -3.23
N ARG A 133 37.59 -8.60 -1.98
CA ARG A 133 36.39 -9.37 -1.58
C ARG A 133 35.11 -8.54 -1.62
N LEU A 134 35.25 -7.21 -1.67
CA LEU A 134 34.16 -6.27 -1.86
C LEU A 134 34.55 -5.36 -3.03
N ASN A 135 33.67 -5.28 -4.04
CA ASN A 135 33.81 -4.37 -5.19
C ASN A 135 33.41 -2.94 -4.81
#